data_AF-A0A7C7WRN7-F1
#
_entry.id   AF-A0A7C7WRN7-F1
#
_cell.length_a   1.000
_cell.length_b   1.000
_cell.length_c   1.000
_cell.angle_alpha   90.00
_cell.angle_beta   90.00
_cell.angle_gamma   90.00
#
_symmetry.space_group_name_H-M   'P 1'
#
loop_
_entity.id
_entity.type
_entity.pdbx_description
1 polymer ?
#
loop_
_entity_poly.entity_id
_entity_poly.type
_entity_poly.pdbx_seq_one_letter_code
_entity_poly.pdbx_strand_id
1 'polypeptide(L)'
;ELSLRAADTLGISATLINLGGGFGIPYGPADNHLDLIRIGDEMATIAKRAAPTRLVMELGRYLVAESGWYMTSVLGHQTFQGRDAVVVDGGVHQRADMCGLRLRTHANPPLVLRESEGSIAEESSLSPTDVLGCLSLPDDVLIERSMLPTLAKGDVLAFGNAGAYGLWSSPAIFHSSPLPAEIAFNGSQIQVMRERKPAQSILEDQQHVIQKKEPTHV
;
A
#
# COMPACT_ATOMS: atom_id res chain seq x y z
N GLU A 1 -4.66 23.63 -23.47
CA GLU A 1 -4.30 24.45 -24.66
C GLU A 1 -3.85 23.60 -25.84
N LEU A 2 -2.81 22.76 -25.68
CA LEU A 2 -2.34 21.88 -26.75
C LEU A 2 -3.46 21.04 -27.38
N SER A 3 -4.31 20.40 -26.57
CA SER A 3 -5.43 19.58 -27.06
C SER A 3 -6.45 20.38 -27.90
N LEU A 4 -6.74 21.63 -27.52
CA LEU A 4 -7.66 22.50 -28.26
C LEU A 4 -7.04 22.96 -29.58
N ARG A 5 -5.75 23.33 -29.57
CA ARG A 5 -5.01 23.70 -30.78
C ARG A 5 -4.87 22.52 -31.75
N ALA A 6 -4.64 21.32 -31.23
CA ALA A 6 -4.62 20.10 -32.04
C ALA A 6 -5.99 19.83 -32.68
N ALA A 7 -7.07 20.00 -31.91
CA ALA A 7 -8.43 19.84 -32.43
C ALA A 7 -8.73 20.84 -33.57
N ASP A 8 -8.39 22.11 -33.37
CA ASP A 8 -8.53 23.17 -34.38
C ASP A 8 -7.71 22.88 -35.65
N THR A 9 -6.43 22.50 -35.49
CA THR A 9 -5.53 22.15 -36.60
C THR A 9 -6.06 20.96 -37.42
N LEU A 10 -6.67 19.99 -36.75
CA LEU A 10 -7.22 18.79 -37.38
C LEU A 10 -8.66 18.98 -37.87
N GLY A 11 -9.27 20.15 -37.63
CA GLY A 11 -10.67 20.41 -37.98
C GLY A 11 -11.68 19.52 -37.24
N ILE A 12 -11.33 19.03 -36.04
CA ILE A 12 -12.19 18.19 -35.21
C ILE A 12 -12.76 18.99 -34.04
N SER A 13 -13.96 18.63 -33.58
CA SER A 13 -14.51 19.14 -32.34
C SER A 13 -14.14 18.23 -31.18
N ALA A 14 -13.35 18.74 -30.23
CA ALA A 14 -13.04 18.01 -29.00
C ALA A 14 -14.30 17.97 -28.11
N THR A 15 -14.89 16.79 -27.94
CA THR A 15 -16.04 16.60 -27.03
C THR A 15 -15.60 16.32 -25.60
N LEU A 16 -14.41 15.76 -25.43
CA LEU A 16 -13.81 15.42 -24.15
C LEU A 16 -12.29 15.62 -24.17
N ILE A 17 -11.76 16.20 -23.10
CA ILE A 17 -10.33 16.25 -22.79
C ILE A 17 -10.12 15.58 -21.44
N ASN A 18 -9.28 14.54 -21.43
CA ASN A 18 -8.85 13.87 -20.22
C ASN A 18 -7.57 14.50 -19.69
N LEU A 19 -7.62 14.99 -18.45
CA LEU A 19 -6.50 15.63 -17.78
C LEU A 19 -5.64 14.62 -17.00
N GLY A 20 -6.06 13.35 -16.97
CA GLY A 20 -5.40 12.29 -16.23
C GLY A 20 -5.64 12.41 -14.72
N GLY A 21 -4.78 11.73 -13.96
CA GLY A 21 -4.78 11.77 -12.50
C GLY A 21 -3.66 12.64 -11.94
N GLY A 22 -3.01 12.14 -10.87
CA GLY A 22 -1.79 12.74 -10.33
C GLY A 22 -1.96 13.48 -9.01
N PHE A 23 -3.18 13.61 -8.48
CA PHE A 23 -3.37 14.16 -7.15
C PHE A 23 -2.65 13.29 -6.12
N GLY A 24 -1.87 13.96 -5.27
CA GLY A 24 -1.12 13.37 -4.17
C GLY A 24 -1.94 13.37 -2.88
N ILE A 25 -1.50 12.55 -1.94
CA ILE A 25 -1.95 12.55 -0.55
C ILE A 25 -0.71 12.68 0.35
N PRO A 26 -0.86 13.17 1.59
CA PRO A 26 0.27 13.16 2.52
C PRO A 26 0.56 11.74 2.99
N TYR A 27 1.83 11.33 2.94
CA TYR A 27 2.29 10.06 3.52
C TYR A 27 3.07 10.24 4.81
N GLY A 28 3.66 11.42 4.99
CA GLY A 28 4.46 11.77 6.15
C GLY A 28 4.13 13.14 6.74
N PRO A 29 4.76 13.48 7.88
CA PRO A 29 4.52 14.73 8.60
C PRO A 29 4.98 15.99 7.84
N ALA A 30 5.87 15.82 6.85
CA ALA A 30 6.35 16.93 6.00
C ALA A 30 5.43 17.22 4.80
N ASP A 31 4.47 16.33 4.53
CA ASP A 31 3.58 16.46 3.37
C ASP A 31 2.35 17.31 3.73
N ASN A 32 1.86 18.07 2.75
CA ASN A 32 0.64 18.85 2.90
C ASN A 32 -0.50 18.22 2.10
N HIS A 33 -1.71 18.36 2.63
CA HIS A 33 -2.92 18.05 1.86
C HIS A 33 -3.05 19.00 0.68
N LEU A 34 -3.64 18.48 -0.39
CA LEU A 34 -3.93 19.25 -1.60
C LEU A 34 -5.03 20.27 -1.32
N ASP A 35 -4.82 21.52 -1.74
CA ASP A 35 -5.84 22.57 -1.67
C ASP A 35 -6.88 22.38 -2.79
N LEU A 36 -7.93 21.62 -2.48
CA LEU A 36 -9.01 21.35 -3.43
C LEU A 36 -9.79 22.61 -3.82
N ILE A 37 -9.87 23.62 -2.96
CA ILE A 37 -10.59 24.86 -3.26
C ILE A 37 -9.84 25.59 -4.36
N ARG A 38 -8.53 25.80 -4.17
CA ARG A 38 -7.67 26.44 -5.17
C ARG A 38 -7.67 25.68 -6.49
N ILE A 39 -7.61 24.36 -6.44
CA ILE A 39 -7.70 23.53 -7.66
C ILE A 39 -9.04 23.71 -8.34
N GLY A 40 -10.14 23.73 -7.59
CA GLY A 40 -11.48 23.97 -8.10
C GLY A 40 -11.59 25.30 -8.85
N ASP A 41 -11.03 26.37 -8.28
CA ASP A 41 -11.04 27.72 -8.86
C ASP A 41 -10.25 27.78 -10.20
N GLU A 42 -9.07 27.18 -10.23
CA GLU A 42 -8.25 27.08 -11.45
C GLU A 42 -8.94 26.20 -12.50
N MET A 43 -9.51 25.07 -12.08
CA MET A 43 -10.26 24.17 -12.94
C MET A 43 -11.50 24.83 -13.55
N ALA A 44 -12.21 25.68 -12.81
CA ALA A 44 -13.32 26.46 -13.33
C ALA A 44 -12.87 27.42 -14.46
N THR A 45 -11.70 28.03 -14.31
CA THR A 45 -11.10 28.88 -15.35
C THR A 45 -10.74 28.07 -16.60
N ILE A 46 -10.14 26.88 -16.43
CA ILE A 46 -9.81 25.98 -17.54
C ILE A 46 -11.08 25.48 -18.25
N ALA A 47 -12.11 25.11 -17.49
CA ALA A 47 -13.39 24.64 -18.03
C ALA A 47 -14.08 25.70 -18.89
N LYS A 48 -14.09 26.97 -18.44
CA LYS A 48 -14.63 28.09 -19.23
C LYS A 48 -13.90 28.25 -20.57
N ARG A 49 -12.58 28.07 -20.60
CA ARG A 49 -11.78 28.17 -21.84
C ARG A 49 -11.96 26.97 -22.76
N ALA A 50 -12.21 25.79 -22.20
CA ALA A 50 -12.40 24.57 -22.97
C ALA A 50 -13.82 24.40 -23.51
N ALA A 51 -14.79 25.16 -23.00
CA ALA A 51 -16.20 25.06 -23.39
C ALA A 51 -16.37 25.10 -24.93
N PRO A 52 -17.20 24.23 -25.51
CA PRO A 52 -18.13 23.28 -24.86
C PRO A 52 -17.52 21.92 -24.50
N THR A 53 -16.20 21.75 -24.63
CA THR A 53 -15.50 20.47 -24.35
C THR A 53 -15.67 20.05 -22.90
N ARG A 54 -16.02 18.78 -22.64
CA ARG A 54 -16.01 18.21 -21.28
C ARG A 54 -14.58 17.97 -20.81
N LEU A 55 -14.30 18.28 -19.54
CA LEU A 55 -13.05 17.91 -18.90
C LEU A 55 -13.29 16.72 -17.95
N VAL A 56 -12.36 15.77 -17.91
CA VAL A 56 -12.38 14.63 -16.98
C VAL A 56 -11.02 14.46 -16.30
N MET A 57 -11.03 13.90 -15.10
CA MET A 57 -9.85 13.55 -14.30
C MET A 57 -9.97 12.10 -13.81
N GLU A 58 -8.83 11.43 -13.65
CA GLU A 58 -8.70 10.01 -13.29
C GLU A 58 -8.03 9.86 -11.92
N LEU A 59 -8.76 10.23 -10.87
CA LEU A 59 -8.23 10.24 -9.52
C LEU A 59 -8.31 8.85 -8.89
N GLY A 60 -7.24 8.06 -9.00
CA GLY A 60 -7.12 6.77 -8.31
C GLY A 60 -6.64 6.95 -6.87
N ARG A 61 -5.32 7.06 -6.70
CA ARG A 61 -4.63 7.17 -5.40
C ARG A 61 -5.29 8.18 -4.46
N TYR A 62 -5.65 9.36 -4.96
CA TYR A 62 -6.24 10.42 -4.16
C TYR A 62 -7.57 10.01 -3.49
N LEU A 63 -8.38 9.19 -4.14
CA LEU A 63 -9.69 8.79 -3.60
C LEU A 63 -9.59 7.69 -2.54
N VAL A 64 -8.61 6.79 -2.67
CA VAL A 64 -8.62 5.53 -1.90
C VAL A 64 -7.40 5.33 -1.00
N ALA A 65 -6.29 6.03 -1.19
CA ALA A 65 -5.05 5.73 -0.46
C ALA A 65 -5.23 5.79 1.06
N GLU A 66 -5.86 6.84 1.58
CA GLU A 66 -6.07 7.06 3.02
C GLU A 66 -7.14 6.13 3.63
N SER A 67 -7.89 5.38 2.82
CA SER A 67 -8.96 4.50 3.28
C SER A 67 -8.49 3.13 3.76
N GLY A 68 -7.23 2.77 3.54
CA GLY A 68 -6.71 1.43 3.78
C GLY A 68 -5.60 1.38 4.84
N TRP A 69 -5.57 0.25 5.55
CA TRP A 69 -4.50 -0.13 6.47
C TRP A 69 -3.88 -1.45 6.05
N TYR A 70 -2.58 -1.57 6.22
CA TYR A 70 -1.87 -2.83 6.10
C TYR A 70 -1.38 -3.27 7.47
N MET A 71 -1.75 -4.49 7.87
CA MET A 71 -1.47 -5.02 9.19
C MET A 71 -0.53 -6.22 9.08
N THR A 72 0.48 -6.25 9.93
CA THR A 72 1.48 -7.33 9.98
C THR A 72 1.98 -7.50 11.41
N SER A 73 2.25 -8.74 11.81
CA SER A 73 2.61 -9.09 13.18
C SER A 73 4.13 -9.18 13.34
N VAL A 74 4.65 -8.72 14.47
CA VAL A 74 6.06 -8.85 14.82
C VAL A 74 6.41 -10.31 15.09
N LEU A 75 7.39 -10.84 14.36
CA LEU A 75 7.91 -12.20 14.51
C LEU A 75 9.06 -12.26 15.52
N GLY A 76 9.88 -11.22 15.59
CA GLY A 76 11.01 -11.15 16.51
C GLY A 76 11.92 -9.94 16.27
N HIS A 77 12.92 -9.80 17.14
CA HIS A 77 13.92 -8.74 17.07
C HIS A 77 15.17 -9.20 16.34
N GLN A 78 15.83 -8.27 15.66
CA GLN A 78 17.13 -8.45 15.05
C GLN A 78 17.89 -7.13 15.04
N THR A 79 19.16 -7.18 14.64
CA THR A 79 19.96 -6.00 14.31
C THR A 79 20.04 -5.84 12.80
N PHE A 80 19.79 -4.63 12.29
CA PHE A 80 19.94 -4.27 10.88
C PHE A 80 20.89 -3.10 10.74
N GLN A 81 21.99 -3.28 10.02
CA GLN A 81 23.02 -2.23 9.84
C GLN A 81 23.48 -1.60 11.17
N GLY A 82 23.59 -2.41 12.23
CA GLY A 82 23.98 -1.95 13.57
C GLY A 82 22.90 -1.21 14.36
N ARG A 83 21.64 -1.20 13.90
CA ARG A 83 20.48 -0.57 14.54
C ARG A 83 19.46 -1.61 14.99
N ASP A 84 18.61 -1.23 15.94
CA ASP A 84 17.49 -2.04 16.38
C ASP A 84 16.47 -2.23 15.26
N ALA A 85 16.05 -3.47 15.06
CA ALA A 85 15.08 -3.84 14.06
C ALA A 85 14.12 -4.91 14.56
N VAL A 86 12.96 -4.97 13.95
CA VAL A 86 12.03 -6.09 14.07
C VAL A 86 11.79 -6.71 12.70
N VAL A 87 11.51 -8.01 12.68
CA VAL A 87 11.05 -8.74 11.50
C VAL A 87 9.55 -8.99 11.66
N VAL A 88 8.75 -8.75 10.63
CA VAL A 88 7.30 -8.95 10.63
C VAL A 88 6.87 -10.08 9.68
N ASP A 89 5.64 -10.57 9.81
CA ASP A 89 5.08 -11.70 9.04
C ASP A 89 4.62 -11.38 7.61
N GLY A 90 4.82 -10.14 7.18
CA GLY A 90 4.62 -9.67 5.83
C GLY A 90 5.87 -8.96 5.29
N GLY A 91 5.72 -8.08 4.31
CA GLY A 91 6.86 -7.37 3.73
C GLY A 91 6.55 -6.68 2.42
N VAL A 92 7.58 -6.31 1.67
CA VAL A 92 7.46 -5.59 0.39
C VAL A 92 6.74 -6.40 -0.69
N HIS A 93 6.64 -7.72 -0.53
CA HIS A 93 5.78 -8.54 -1.39
C HIS A 93 4.29 -8.21 -1.23
N GLN A 94 3.86 -7.61 -0.12
CA GLN A 94 2.47 -7.19 0.11
C GLN A 94 2.33 -5.65 0.11
N ARG A 95 3.45 -4.92 0.27
CA ARG A 95 3.55 -3.45 0.30
C ARG A 95 4.69 -2.90 -0.56
N ALA A 96 4.75 -3.30 -1.83
CA ALA A 96 5.78 -2.85 -2.77
C ALA A 96 5.71 -1.33 -3.04
N ASP A 97 4.54 -0.73 -2.84
CA ASP A 97 4.32 0.71 -2.87
C ASP A 97 5.23 1.48 -1.90
N MET A 98 5.58 0.90 -0.74
CA MET A 98 6.55 1.49 0.19
C MET A 98 7.92 1.72 -0.47
N CYS A 99 8.32 0.83 -1.38
CA CYS A 99 9.52 0.96 -2.18
C CYS A 99 9.31 1.86 -3.40
N GLY A 100 8.27 1.59 -4.19
CA GLY A 100 8.00 2.29 -5.45
C GLY A 100 7.74 3.78 -5.27
N LEU A 101 7.14 4.16 -4.14
CA LEU A 101 6.87 5.55 -3.75
C LEU A 101 7.94 6.12 -2.80
N ARG A 102 9.02 5.36 -2.51
CA ARG A 102 10.16 5.75 -1.66
C ARG A 102 9.78 6.12 -0.21
N LEU A 103 8.71 5.54 0.31
CA LEU A 103 8.08 5.93 1.58
C LEU A 103 8.81 5.45 2.84
N ARG A 104 9.77 4.52 2.69
CA ARG A 104 10.50 3.88 3.80
C ARG A 104 11.12 4.84 4.81
N THR A 105 11.48 6.05 4.40
CA THR A 105 12.21 7.01 5.26
C THR A 105 11.38 8.21 5.71
N HIS A 106 10.15 8.36 5.23
CA HIS A 106 9.32 9.53 5.50
C HIS A 106 7.84 9.26 5.69
N ALA A 107 7.38 8.02 5.54
CA ALA A 107 6.02 7.65 5.93
C ALA A 107 5.78 7.86 7.42
N ASN A 108 4.52 8.10 7.78
CA ASN A 108 4.08 8.08 9.17
C ASN A 108 4.43 6.72 9.83
N PRO A 109 4.85 6.73 11.11
CA PRO A 109 5.03 5.50 11.87
C PRO A 109 3.75 4.64 11.86
N PRO A 110 3.87 3.30 11.80
CA PRO A 110 2.71 2.43 11.97
C PRO A 110 2.13 2.58 13.38
N LEU A 111 0.82 2.38 13.51
CA LEU A 111 0.20 2.19 14.82
C LEU A 111 0.60 0.83 15.38
N VAL A 112 0.85 0.75 16.69
CA VAL A 112 1.17 -0.49 17.39
C VAL A 112 -0.07 -0.96 18.15
N LEU A 113 -0.57 -2.14 17.81
CA LEU A 113 -1.75 -2.76 18.41
C LEU A 113 -1.32 -4.00 19.23
N ARG A 114 -1.80 -4.09 20.47
CA ARG A 114 -1.46 -5.18 21.41
C ARG A 114 -2.71 -5.95 21.83
N GLU A 115 -2.60 -7.28 21.93
CA GLU A 115 -3.70 -8.16 22.34
C GLU A 115 -4.21 -7.84 23.75
N SER A 116 -3.33 -7.39 24.66
CA SER A 116 -3.66 -7.34 26.09
C SER A 116 -4.63 -6.24 26.50
N GLU A 117 -5.03 -5.29 25.65
CA GLU A 117 -5.96 -4.23 26.07
C GLU A 117 -6.83 -3.57 25.00
N GLY A 118 -6.77 -3.91 23.70
CA GLY A 118 -7.47 -3.07 22.69
C GLY A 118 -7.10 -1.58 22.78
N SER A 119 -6.01 -1.26 23.47
CA SER A 119 -5.46 0.05 23.72
C SER A 119 -4.28 0.26 22.79
N ILE A 120 -4.17 1.47 22.26
CA ILE A 120 -2.99 1.91 21.53
C ILE A 120 -1.87 2.02 22.56
N ALA A 121 -0.72 1.40 22.31
CA ALA A 121 0.39 1.39 23.25
C ALA A 121 0.72 2.82 23.71
N GLU A 122 0.74 3.07 25.03
CA GLU A 122 1.19 4.33 25.60
C GLU A 122 2.63 4.63 25.14
N GLU A 123 2.98 5.92 25.01
CA GLU A 123 4.30 6.45 24.66
C GLU A 123 5.34 6.13 25.76
N SER A 124 5.63 4.85 25.97
CA SER A 124 6.92 4.42 26.50
C SER A 124 8.04 4.98 25.60
N SER A 125 9.24 5.17 26.16
CA SER A 125 10.40 5.75 25.47
C SER A 125 10.51 5.29 24.01
N LEU A 126 10.17 6.17 23.07
CA LEU A 126 10.28 5.88 21.65
C LEU A 126 11.74 5.78 21.26
N SER A 127 12.09 4.75 20.49
CA SER A 127 13.42 4.56 19.93
C SER A 127 13.36 4.41 18.41
N PRO A 128 14.38 4.86 17.65
CA PRO A 128 14.46 4.57 16.23
C PRO A 128 14.54 3.05 16.02
N THR A 129 13.60 2.49 15.26
CA THR A 129 13.53 1.06 14.97
C THR A 129 13.22 0.84 13.48
N ASP A 130 13.98 -0.05 12.86
CA ASP A 130 13.71 -0.50 11.48
C ASP A 130 12.66 -1.63 11.48
N VAL A 131 11.69 -1.58 10.57
CA VAL A 131 10.71 -2.66 10.39
C VAL A 131 11.04 -3.40 9.10
N LEU A 132 11.57 -4.61 9.25
CA LEU A 132 11.93 -5.52 8.16
C LEU A 132 10.78 -6.47 7.86
N GLY A 133 10.61 -6.86 6.60
CA GLY A 133 9.72 -7.95 6.23
C GLY A 133 10.35 -9.33 6.39
N CYS A 134 9.56 -10.37 6.15
CA CYS A 134 9.94 -11.77 6.34
C CYS A 134 10.78 -12.38 5.20
N LEU A 135 11.02 -11.66 4.11
CA LEU A 135 11.71 -12.19 2.95
C LEU A 135 13.21 -12.19 3.18
N SER A 136 13.89 -13.19 2.63
CA SER A 136 15.35 -13.23 2.52
C SER A 136 15.87 -12.29 1.43
N LEU A 137 15.43 -11.03 1.43
CA LEU A 137 15.83 -9.99 0.50
C LEU A 137 16.42 -8.81 1.29
N PRO A 138 17.62 -8.30 0.92
CA PRO A 138 18.24 -7.17 1.60
C PRO A 138 17.34 -5.92 1.67
N ASP A 139 16.52 -5.70 0.63
CA ASP A 139 15.61 -4.57 0.52
C ASP A 139 14.17 -4.91 0.97
N ASP A 140 13.95 -5.94 1.78
CA ASP A 140 12.65 -6.17 2.43
C ASP A 140 12.53 -5.32 3.71
N VAL A 141 12.40 -4.01 3.54
CA VAL A 141 12.29 -3.02 4.62
C VAL A 141 11.03 -2.20 4.39
N LEU A 142 10.11 -2.23 5.35
CA LEU A 142 8.85 -1.49 5.25
C LEU A 142 9.02 -0.02 5.67
N ILE A 143 9.74 0.21 6.78
CA ILE A 143 10.07 1.55 7.27
C ILE A 143 11.42 1.53 7.98
N GLU A 144 12.18 2.61 7.84
CA GLU A 144 13.49 2.81 8.44
C GLU A 144 13.44 3.89 9.51
N ARG A 145 14.13 3.66 10.63
CA ARG A 145 14.32 4.62 11.73
C ARG A 145 13.02 5.23 12.22
N SER A 146 11.95 4.44 12.22
CA SER A 146 10.66 4.90 12.73
C SER A 146 10.75 5.01 14.25
N MET A 147 10.26 6.10 14.82
CA MET A 147 10.21 6.27 16.27
C MET A 147 9.09 5.41 16.83
N LEU A 148 9.44 4.25 17.38
CA LEU A 148 8.49 3.24 17.84
C LEU A 148 8.70 2.92 19.32
N PRO A 149 7.62 2.55 20.05
CA PRO A 149 7.77 2.00 21.39
C PRO A 149 8.47 0.64 21.31
N THR A 150 8.84 0.09 22.46
CA THR A 150 9.32 -1.30 22.51
C THR A 150 8.24 -2.25 21.97
N LEU A 151 8.59 -2.99 20.93
CA LEU A 151 7.74 -3.98 20.29
C LEU A 151 7.96 -5.35 20.93
N ALA A 152 6.92 -6.16 21.03
CA ALA A 152 7.01 -7.56 21.42
C ALA A 152 6.59 -8.47 20.26
N LYS A 153 7.05 -9.73 20.28
CA LYS A 153 6.54 -10.75 19.36
C LYS A 153 5.03 -10.88 19.53
N GLY A 154 4.29 -10.82 18.42
CA GLY A 154 2.84 -10.84 18.40
C GLY A 154 2.18 -9.45 18.35
N ASP A 155 2.91 -8.36 18.65
CA ASP A 155 2.38 -7.01 18.42
C ASP A 155 2.06 -6.82 16.93
N VAL A 156 0.96 -6.14 16.63
CA VAL A 156 0.54 -5.86 15.24
C VAL A 156 0.89 -4.43 14.89
N LEU A 157 1.60 -4.27 13.77
CA LEU A 157 1.90 -2.98 13.17
C LEU A 157 0.88 -2.69 12.08
N ALA A 158 0.15 -1.57 12.22
CA ALA A 158 -0.82 -1.10 11.26
C ALA A 158 -0.29 0.14 10.52
N PHE A 159 0.05 -0.05 9.25
CA PHE A 159 0.51 0.99 8.34
C PHE A 159 -0.68 1.63 7.64
N GLY A 160 -0.90 2.93 7.86
CA GLY A 160 -1.91 3.71 7.16
C GLY A 160 -1.57 3.91 5.67
N ASN A 161 -2.44 4.65 4.98
CA ASN A 161 -2.29 5.01 3.57
C ASN A 161 -2.05 3.80 2.64
N ALA A 162 -2.71 2.68 2.93
CA ALA A 162 -2.53 1.41 2.24
C ALA A 162 -3.61 1.10 1.19
N GLY A 163 -4.58 2.01 0.98
CA GLY A 163 -5.74 1.73 0.13
C GLY A 163 -5.49 1.87 -1.37
N ALA A 164 -4.31 2.32 -1.79
CA ALA A 164 -3.93 2.46 -3.19
C ALA A 164 -2.66 1.67 -3.50
N TYR A 165 -2.63 1.01 -4.66
CA TYR A 165 -1.52 0.20 -5.16
C TYR A 165 -1.24 -1.04 -4.30
N GLY A 166 -0.77 -0.86 -3.06
CA GLY A 166 -0.58 -1.86 -2.02
C GLY A 166 -0.35 -3.28 -2.55
N LEU A 167 -1.21 -4.20 -2.12
CA LEU A 167 -1.16 -5.61 -2.50
C LEU A 167 -1.13 -5.85 -4.02
N TRP A 168 -1.99 -5.15 -4.78
CA TRP A 168 -2.20 -5.42 -6.21
C TRP A 168 -1.10 -4.87 -7.12
N SER A 169 -0.28 -3.96 -6.60
CA SER A 169 0.97 -3.51 -7.23
C SER A 169 2.19 -4.32 -6.81
N SER A 170 2.03 -5.25 -5.88
CA SER A 170 3.12 -5.99 -5.25
C SER A 170 3.30 -7.39 -5.83
N PRO A 171 4.50 -7.98 -5.79
CA PRO A 171 4.72 -9.38 -6.14
C PRO A 171 4.20 -10.30 -5.03
N ALA A 172 2.88 -10.30 -4.83
CA ALA A 172 2.20 -10.83 -3.64
C ALA A 172 2.41 -12.32 -3.35
N ILE A 173 2.71 -13.11 -4.38
CA ILE A 173 2.99 -14.55 -4.25
C ILE A 173 4.48 -14.89 -4.24
N PHE A 174 5.36 -13.88 -4.14
CA PHE A 174 6.80 -14.09 -4.04
C PHE A 174 7.14 -14.95 -2.82
N HIS A 175 8.17 -15.80 -2.95
CA HIS A 175 8.51 -16.84 -1.96
C HIS A 175 7.37 -17.82 -1.63
N SER A 176 6.42 -18.02 -2.55
CA SER A 176 5.24 -18.87 -2.33
C SER A 176 4.36 -18.40 -1.16
N SER A 177 4.38 -17.09 -0.87
CA SER A 177 3.51 -16.49 0.13
C SER A 177 2.06 -16.51 -0.36
N PRO A 178 1.10 -17.07 0.41
CA PRO A 178 -0.30 -16.91 0.10
C PRO A 178 -0.68 -15.42 0.21
N LEU A 179 -1.65 -14.99 -0.61
CA LEU A 179 -2.19 -13.65 -0.51
C LEU A 179 -2.79 -13.41 0.90
N PRO A 180 -2.59 -12.22 1.52
CA PRO A 180 -3.12 -11.90 2.86
C PRO A 180 -4.65 -11.85 2.87
N ALA A 181 -5.34 -11.68 4.00
CA ALA A 181 -6.79 -11.38 3.93
C ALA A 181 -7.03 -9.92 3.47
N GLU A 182 -8.19 -9.64 2.89
CA GLU A 182 -8.71 -8.27 2.68
C GLU A 182 -10.04 -8.12 3.42
N ILE A 183 -10.15 -7.07 4.23
CA ILE A 183 -11.28 -6.84 5.13
C ILE A 183 -11.79 -5.41 4.89
N ALA A 184 -13.09 -5.27 4.69
CA ALA A 184 -13.78 -3.98 4.66
C ALA A 184 -14.32 -3.64 6.04
N PHE A 185 -14.17 -2.38 6.44
CA PHE A 185 -14.81 -1.82 7.62
C PHE A 185 -15.50 -0.49 7.25
N ASN A 186 -16.79 -0.37 7.53
CA ASN A 186 -17.58 0.83 7.21
C ASN A 186 -17.88 1.73 8.42
N GLY A 187 -17.22 1.50 9.56
CA GLY A 187 -17.48 2.19 10.82
C GLY A 187 -18.41 1.42 11.78
N SER A 188 -19.15 0.42 11.29
CA SER A 188 -20.07 -0.39 12.11
C SER A 188 -20.01 -1.89 11.83
N GLN A 189 -19.60 -2.27 10.62
CA GLN A 189 -19.58 -3.65 10.16
C GLN A 189 -18.22 -4.00 9.59
N ILE A 190 -17.76 -5.20 9.93
CA ILE A 190 -16.58 -5.85 9.36
C ILE A 190 -17.05 -6.91 8.37
N GLN A 191 -16.52 -6.86 7.15
CA GLN A 191 -16.80 -7.84 6.12
C GLN A 191 -15.49 -8.36 5.52
N VAL A 192 -15.33 -9.68 5.47
CA VAL A 192 -14.21 -10.30 4.74
C VAL A 192 -14.48 -10.15 3.24
N MET A 193 -13.61 -9.41 2.55
CA MET A 193 -13.65 -9.27 1.09
C MET A 193 -12.87 -10.39 0.41
N ARG A 194 -11.75 -10.80 1.01
CA ARG A 194 -10.94 -11.92 0.56
C ARG A 194 -10.37 -12.67 1.75
N GLU A 195 -10.60 -13.98 1.78
CA GLU A 195 -9.99 -14.85 2.78
C GLU A 195 -8.50 -15.05 2.49
N ARG A 196 -7.72 -15.23 3.55
CA ARG A 196 -6.35 -15.71 3.44
C ARG A 196 -6.38 -17.19 3.06
N LYS A 197 -5.84 -17.52 1.89
CA LYS A 197 -5.75 -18.91 1.44
C LYS A 197 -4.59 -19.65 2.14
N PRO A 198 -4.66 -21.00 2.24
CA PRO A 198 -3.53 -21.81 2.73
C PRO A 198 -2.36 -21.75 1.74
N ALA A 199 -1.13 -22.03 2.20
CA ALA A 199 0.07 -21.98 1.34
C ALA A 199 -0.02 -22.85 0.07
N GLN A 200 -0.75 -23.96 0.14
CA GLN A 200 -1.00 -24.84 -1.01
C GLN A 200 -1.72 -24.12 -2.17
N SER A 201 -2.43 -23.02 -1.92
CA SER A 201 -3.17 -22.30 -2.94
C SER A 201 -2.31 -21.72 -4.05
N ILE A 202 -1.01 -21.52 -3.80
CA ILE A 202 -0.05 -21.03 -4.80
C ILE A 202 0.08 -22.00 -5.99
N LEU A 203 -0.34 -23.25 -5.80
CA LEU A 203 -0.28 -24.30 -6.82
C LEU A 203 -1.63 -24.56 -7.51
N GLU A 204 -2.70 -23.82 -7.19
CA GLU A 204 -4.06 -24.10 -7.69
C GLU A 204 -4.16 -24.14 -9.23
N ASP A 205 -3.34 -23.36 -9.94
CA ASP A 205 -3.31 -23.30 -11.41
C ASP A 205 -2.18 -24.14 -12.04
N GLN A 206 -1.46 -24.95 -11.23
CA GLN A 206 -0.36 -25.77 -11.70
C GLN A 206 -0.80 -27.23 -11.93
N GLN A 207 -0.44 -27.78 -13.08
CA GLN A 207 -0.65 -29.20 -13.36
C GLN A 207 0.55 -30.03 -12.92
N HIS A 208 0.32 -31.05 -12.11
CA HIS A 208 1.34 -32.04 -11.75
C HIS A 208 1.65 -32.92 -12.98
N VAL A 209 2.82 -32.74 -13.59
CA VAL A 209 3.22 -33.49 -14.80
C VAL A 209 3.74 -34.88 -14.46
N ILE A 210 4.24 -35.11 -13.24
CA ILE A 210 4.72 -36.41 -12.81
C ILE A 210 3.57 -37.16 -12.13
N GLN A 211 3.00 -38.15 -12.84
CA GLN A 211 2.13 -39.14 -12.21
C GLN A 211 2.95 -39.87 -11.13
N LYS A 212 2.39 -39.99 -9.91
CA LYS A 212 2.96 -40.85 -8.86
C LYS A 212 3.19 -42.24 -9.48
N LYS A 213 4.44 -42.59 -9.80
CA LYS A 213 4.81 -44.00 -9.90
C LYS A 213 4.64 -44.54 -8.49
N GLU A 214 3.68 -45.44 -8.30
CA GLU A 214 3.70 -46.27 -7.11
C GLU A 214 5.09 -46.91 -7.01
N PRO A 215 5.75 -46.86 -5.85
CA PRO A 215 7.01 -47.56 -5.68
C PRO A 215 6.72 -49.05 -5.89
N THR A 216 7.06 -49.57 -7.06
CA THR A 216 7.16 -51.01 -7.27
C THR A 216 8.35 -51.49 -6.46
N HIS A 217 8.08 -51.92 -5.24
CA HIS A 217 9.00 -52.75 -4.48
C HIS A 217 9.11 -54.09 -5.21
N VAL A 218 10.28 -54.32 -5.84
CA VAL A 218 10.76 -55.64 -6.26
C VAL A 218 11.97 -55.96 -5.41
#